data_AF-A0A8C8W1X8-F1
#
_entry.id   AF-A0A8C8W1X8-F1
#
_cell.length_a   1.000
_cell.length_b   1.000
_cell.length_c   1.000
_cell.angle_alpha   90.00
_cell.angle_beta   90.00
_cell.angle_gamma   90.00
#
_symmetry.space_group_name_H-M   'P 1'
#
loop_
_entity.id
_entity.type
_entity.pdbx_description
1 polymer ?
#
loop_
_entity_poly.entity_id
_entity_poly.type
_entity_poly.pdbx_seq_one_letter_code
_entity_poly.pdbx_strand_id
1 'polypeptide(L)'
;LEELNFLKRYKGNFDYWIGLRRNSPEHPWRWTDNTEYNSLVPIRGVEEHAYLNNNGISSARVYADRRCICSKPNSYTLQCRIPFSSF
;
A
#
# COMPACT_ATOMS: atom_id res chain seq x y z
N LEU A 1 4.80 -5.80 7.95
CA LEU A 1 5.60 -4.58 8.27
C LEU A 1 6.90 -4.53 7.47
N GLU A 2 7.55 -5.66 7.21
CA GLU A 2 8.80 -5.74 6.41
C GLU A 2 8.74 -5.00 5.08
N GLU A 3 7.72 -5.25 4.25
CA GLU A 3 7.56 -4.55 2.96
C GLU A 3 7.42 -3.03 3.12
N LEU A 4 6.68 -2.57 4.12
CA LEU A 4 6.54 -1.13 4.38
C LEU A 4 7.88 -0.51 4.77
N ASN A 5 8.68 -1.20 5.59
CA ASN A 5 10.02 -0.75 5.96
C ASN A 5 10.95 -0.69 4.73
N PHE A 6 10.85 -1.68 3.84
CA PHE A 6 11.55 -1.67 2.56
C PHE A 6 11.15 -0.45 1.71
N LEU A 7 9.85 -0.22 1.51
CA LEU A 7 9.37 0.93 0.74
C LEU A 7 9.82 2.26 1.35
N LYS A 8 9.74 2.42 2.69
CA LYS A 8 10.22 3.63 3.38
C LYS A 8 11.72 3.86 3.19
N ARG A 9 12.52 2.79 3.19
CA ARG A 9 13.98 2.87 3.00
C ARG A 9 14.36 3.28 1.58
N TYR A 10 13.63 2.79 0.57
CA TYR A 10 14.01 2.94 -0.84
C TYR A 10 13.23 3.98 -1.64
N LYS A 11 12.14 4.56 -1.10
CA LYS A 11 11.39 5.61 -1.81
C LYS A 11 12.20 6.89 -2.12
N GLY A 12 13.31 7.11 -1.42
CA GLY A 12 14.09 8.35 -1.53
C GLY A 12 13.33 9.57 -1.02
N ASN A 13 13.44 10.70 -1.71
CA ASN A 13 12.96 12.00 -1.24
C ASN A 13 11.50 12.30 -1.60
N PHE A 14 10.92 11.57 -2.55
CA PHE A 14 9.55 11.82 -2.99
C PHE A 14 8.55 11.13 -2.07
N ASP A 15 7.35 11.67 -2.07
CA ASP A 15 6.18 11.03 -1.50
C ASP A 15 5.44 10.26 -2.58
N TYR A 16 4.88 9.12 -2.20
CA TYR A 16 4.29 8.19 -3.17
C TYR A 16 2.89 7.76 -2.77
N TRP A 17 1.94 7.87 -3.69
CA TRP A 17 0.66 7.19 -3.58
C TRP A 17 0.87 5.69 -3.40
N ILE A 18 0.10 5.12 -2.48
CA ILE A 18 -0.02 3.68 -2.29
C ILE A 18 -1.47 3.28 -2.57
N GLY A 19 -1.70 2.00 -2.89
CA GLY A 19 -3.01 1.47 -3.30
C GLY A 19 -4.05 1.39 -2.18
N LEU A 20 -4.13 2.39 -1.31
CA LEU A 20 -5.01 2.41 -0.15
C LEU A 20 -5.90 3.66 -0.18
N ARG A 21 -7.21 3.45 -0.07
CA ARG A 21 -8.23 4.50 -0.15
C ARG A 21 -9.39 4.26 0.81
N ARG A 22 -10.19 5.28 1.07
CA ARG A 22 -11.50 5.20 1.75
C ARG A 22 -12.50 6.12 1.06
N ASN A 23 -13.78 5.91 1.32
CA ASN A 23 -14.83 6.71 0.66
C ASN A 23 -15.05 8.08 1.32
N SER A 24 -14.89 8.15 2.65
CA SER A 24 -14.97 9.38 3.44
C SER A 24 -14.19 9.21 4.74
N PRO A 25 -13.98 10.27 5.55
CA PRO A 25 -13.22 10.20 6.80
C PRO A 25 -13.70 9.15 7.81
N GLU A 26 -14.99 8.79 7.76
CA GLU A 26 -15.63 7.82 8.67
C GLU A 26 -15.54 6.38 8.16
N HIS A 27 -15.24 6.18 6.88
CA HIS A 27 -15.17 4.85 6.28
C HIS A 27 -13.83 4.16 6.53
N PRO A 28 -13.81 2.82 6.63
CA PRO A 28 -12.57 2.07 6.76
C PRO A 28 -11.71 2.19 5.51
N TRP A 29 -10.39 2.10 5.72
CA TRP A 29 -9.41 2.04 4.64
C TRP A 29 -9.48 0.69 3.92
N ARG A 30 -9.37 0.71 2.60
CA ARG A 30 -9.41 -0.47 1.74
C ARG A 30 -8.29 -0.45 0.72
N TRP A 31 -7.76 -1.62 0.42
CA TRP A 31 -6.81 -1.84 -0.67
C TRP A 31 -7.51 -1.81 -2.02
N THR A 32 -6.72 -1.80 -3.11
CA THR A 32 -7.24 -1.80 -4.49
C THR A 32 -8.08 -3.02 -4.84
N ASP A 33 -7.90 -4.14 -4.13
CA ASP A 33 -8.68 -5.37 -4.26
C ASP A 33 -9.96 -5.38 -3.39
N ASN A 34 -10.31 -4.24 -2.79
CA ASN A 34 -11.43 -4.03 -1.87
C ASN A 34 -11.30 -4.75 -0.51
N THR A 35 -10.17 -5.38 -0.21
CA THR A 35 -9.90 -5.92 1.13
C THR A 35 -9.69 -4.79 2.14
N GLU A 36 -10.17 -4.98 3.37
CA GLU A 36 -10.04 -3.98 4.42
C GLU A 36 -8.60 -3.90 4.96
N TYR A 37 -8.16 -2.69 5.27
CA TYR A 37 -6.86 -2.45 5.85
C TYR A 37 -6.84 -2.90 7.32
N ASN A 38 -5.88 -3.76 7.65
CA ASN A 38 -5.70 -4.31 9.00
C ASN A 38 -5.27 -3.30 10.08
N SER A 39 -5.14 -2.00 9.74
CA SER A 39 -4.83 -0.92 10.67
C SER A 39 -3.55 -1.11 11.50
N LEU A 40 -2.60 -1.92 11.01
CA LEU A 40 -1.32 -2.17 11.70
C LEU A 40 -0.43 -0.93 11.79
N VAL A 41 -0.57 0.01 10.83
CA VAL A 41 0.14 1.29 10.84
C VAL A 41 -0.91 2.40 10.75
N PRO A 42 -0.95 3.34 11.71
CA PRO A 42 -1.93 4.40 11.69
C PRO A 42 -1.69 5.32 10.49
N ILE A 43 -2.78 5.69 9.82
CA ILE A 43 -2.76 6.58 8.66
C ILE A 43 -3.10 7.98 9.15
N ARG A 44 -2.21 8.94 8.89
CA ARG A 44 -2.36 10.32 9.36
C ARG A 44 -3.24 11.13 8.40
N GLY A 45 -3.94 12.14 8.92
CA GLY A 45 -4.76 13.06 8.13
C GLY A 45 -6.20 12.59 7.94
N VAL A 46 -7.00 13.41 7.26
CA VAL A 46 -8.45 13.25 7.13
C VAL A 46 -8.93 12.97 5.71
N GLU A 47 -8.03 12.96 4.72
CA GLU A 47 -8.42 12.80 3.32
C GLU A 47 -8.61 11.32 2.93
N GLU A 48 -8.98 11.08 1.68
CA GLU A 48 -9.49 9.78 1.20
C GLU A 48 -8.42 8.86 0.61
N HIS A 49 -7.27 9.40 0.18
CA HIS A 49 -6.24 8.64 -0.53
C HIS A 49 -4.94 8.60 0.27
N ALA A 50 -4.33 7.44 0.41
CA ALA A 50 -3.13 7.27 1.21
C ALA A 50 -1.85 7.39 0.39
N TYR A 51 -0.85 8.04 0.96
CA TYR A 51 0.50 8.13 0.43
C TYR A 51 1.54 7.82 1.51
N LEU A 52 2.71 7.38 1.07
CA LEU A 52 3.88 7.11 1.87
C LEU A 52 4.80 8.33 1.88
N ASN A 53 5.21 8.74 3.08
CA ASN A 53 6.21 9.78 3.32
C ASN A 53 7.26 9.30 4.34
N ASN A 54 8.20 10.18 4.72
CA ASN A 54 9.26 9.83 5.67
C ASN A 54 8.72 9.43 7.06
N ASN A 55 7.57 9.98 7.45
CA ASN A 55 6.94 9.75 8.74
C ASN A 55 6.05 8.49 8.77
N GLY A 56 5.80 7.85 7.63
CA GLY A 56 4.91 6.69 7.50
C GLY A 56 3.82 6.93 6.47
N ILE A 57 2.58 6.54 6.78
CA ILE A 57 1.44 6.66 5.87
C ILE A 57 0.62 7.89 6.27
N SER A 58 0.24 8.70 5.28
CA SER A 58 -0.58 9.90 5.44
C SER A 58 -1.63 9.97 4.35
N SER A 59 -2.64 10.81 4.50
CA SER A 59 -3.74 10.95 3.55
C SER A 59 -3.72 12.33 2.88
N ALA A 60 -4.09 12.35 1.60
CA ALA A 60 -4.24 13.56 0.81
C ALA A 60 -5.39 13.42 -0.20
N ARG A 61 -5.83 14.55 -0.77
CA ARG A 61 -6.84 14.58 -1.84
C ARG A 61 -6.26 14.04 -3.14
N VAL A 62 -7.13 13.46 -3.97
CA VAL A 62 -6.76 12.78 -5.22
C VAL A 62 -5.97 13.65 -6.20
N TYR A 63 -6.17 14.97 -6.19
CA TYR A 63 -5.51 15.90 -7.10
C TYR A 63 -4.11 16.32 -6.65
N ALA A 64 -3.63 15.87 -5.48
CA ALA A 64 -2.27 16.18 -5.04
C ALA A 64 -1.26 15.46 -5.93
N ASP A 65 -0.31 16.21 -6.49
CA ASP A 65 0.73 15.63 -7.35
C ASP A 65 1.71 14.79 -6.51
N ARG A 66 1.73 13.48 -6.78
CA ARG A 66 2.65 12.52 -6.15
C ARG A 66 2.92 11.37 -7.11
N ARG A 67 4.08 10.75 -6.95
CA ARG A 67 4.45 9.54 -7.70
C ARG A 67 3.65 8.34 -7.18
N CYS A 68 3.62 7.23 -7.90
CA CYS A 68 2.90 6.02 -7.47
C CYS A 68 3.85 4.85 -7.24
N ILE A 69 3.60 4.05 -6.21
CA ILE A 69 4.21 2.73 -6.04
C ILE A 69 3.20 1.68 -6.49
N CYS A 70 3.62 0.82 -7.42
CA CYS A 70 2.83 -0.33 -7.85
C CYS A 70 3.37 -1.60 -7.20
N SER A 71 2.48 -2.50 -6.78
CA SER A 71 2.82 -3.83 -6.29
C SER A 71 2.13 -4.90 -7.13
N LYS A 72 2.80 -6.04 -7.29
CA LYS A 72 2.21 -7.24 -7.89
C LYS A 72 2.77 -8.46 -7.17
N PRO A 73 1.97 -9.53 -7.00
CA PRO A 73 2.50 -10.80 -6.54
C PRO A 73 3.59 -11.30 -7.50
N ASN A 74 4.65 -11.88 -6.96
CA ASN A 74 5.65 -12.55 -7.79
C ASN A 74 5.10 -13.93 -8.21
N SER A 75 4.94 -14.15 -9.52
CA SER A 75 4.42 -15.40 -10.07
C SER A 75 5.33 -16.60 -9.81
N TYR A 76 6.66 -16.38 -9.75
CA TYR A 76 7.62 -17.46 -9.51
C TYR A 76 7.51 -18.06 -8.10
N THR A 77 7.12 -17.27 -7.10
CA THR A 77 6.86 -17.78 -5.74
C THR A 77 5.53 -18.55 -5.62
N LEU A 78 4.58 -18.32 -6.53
CA LEU A 78 3.32 -19.07 -6.57
C LEU A 78 3.51 -20.46 -7.19
N GLN A 79 4.43 -20.61 -8.15
CA GLN A 79 4.75 -21.91 -8.74
C GLN A 79 5.61 -22.78 -7.82
N CYS A 80 6.42 -22.19 -6.94
CA CYS A 80 7.21 -22.96 -5.97
C CYS A 80 6.37 -23.59 -4.85
N ARG A 81 5.09 -23.19 -4.70
CA ARG A 81 4.16 -23.71 -3.69
C ARG A 81 3.29 -24.87 -4.20
N ILE A 82 3.35 -25.16 -5.50
CA ILE A 82 2.78 -26.37 -6.06
C ILE A 82 3.92 -27.41 -6.02
N PRO A 83 3.89 -28.42 -5.13
CA PRO A 83 4.77 -29.55 -5.33
C PRO A 83 4.39 -30.10 -6.70
N PHE A 84 5.37 -30.24 -7.59
CA PHE A 84 5.23 -31.07 -8.78
C PHE A 84 5.04 -32.52 -8.32
N SER A 85 3.84 -32.84 -7.81
CA SER A 85 3.24 -34.16 -7.87
C SER A 85 2.35 -34.10 -9.12
N SER A 86 2.57 -34.88 -10.17
CA SER A 86 3.07 -36.25 -10.21
C SER A 86 3.67 -36.56 -11.57
N PHE A 87 4.56 -37.57 -11.60
CA PHE A 87 4.86 -38.39 -12.77
C PHE A 87 3.60 -39.02 -13.36
#